data_AF-A0A1A3Q1L7-F1
#
_entry.id   AF-A0A1A3Q1L7-F1
#
_cell.length_a   1.000
_cell.length_b   1.000
_cell.length_c   1.000
_cell.angle_alpha   90.00
_cell.angle_beta   90.00
_cell.angle_gamma   90.00
#
_symmetry.space_group_name_H-M   'P 1'
#
loop_
_entity.id
_entity.type
_entity.pdbx_description
1 polymer ?
#
loop_
_entity_poly.entity_id
_entity_poly.type
_entity_poly.pdbx_seq_one_letter_code
_entity_poly.pdbx_strand_id
1 'polypeptide(L)'
;MAKSAGKTSVAQPRPGHSSQDIEATLNRLRRAHGQLGAVISMIEQGRSCKDVVTQLAAVSRALDRAGFKIIASGLRHCLDTPGDNAGEPAPLTIEELEKLFLSLA
;
A
#
# COMPACT_ATOMS: atom_id res chain seq x y z
N MET A 1 31.11 19.08 19.52
CA MET A 1 30.41 19.21 18.24
C MET A 1 30.39 17.85 17.55
N ALA A 2 29.34 17.05 17.73
CA ALA A 2 29.08 15.87 16.89
C ALA A 2 27.57 15.58 16.97
N LYS A 3 26.80 16.12 16.01
CA LYS A 3 25.37 15.82 15.86
C LYS A 3 25.25 14.47 15.15
N SER A 4 24.75 13.46 15.87
CA SER A 4 24.33 12.19 15.27
C SER A 4 22.92 12.37 14.71
N ALA A 5 22.81 12.34 13.38
CA ALA A 5 21.54 12.28 12.67
C ALA A 5 21.01 10.85 12.72
N GLY A 6 20.02 10.61 13.59
CA GLY A 6 19.29 9.35 13.66
C GLY A 6 18.54 9.11 12.36
N LYS A 7 19.13 8.29 11.48
CA LYS A 7 18.51 7.80 10.25
C LYS A 7 17.38 6.86 10.66
N THR A 8 16.13 7.22 10.39
CA THR A 8 14.96 6.36 10.61
C THR A 8 15.16 5.08 9.81
N SER A 9 15.55 4.02 10.51
CA SER A 9 15.73 2.68 9.95
C SER A 9 14.38 2.18 9.51
N VAL A 10 14.17 2.08 8.18
CA VAL A 10 13.05 1.31 7.65
C VAL A 10 13.34 -0.14 8.05
N ALA A 11 12.56 -0.64 9.01
CA ALA A 11 12.64 -2.02 9.47
C ALA A 11 12.60 -2.98 8.27
N GLN A 12 13.45 -4.01 8.34
CA GLN A 12 13.69 -5.08 7.38
C GLN A 12 12.50 -5.36 6.42
N PRO A 13 12.71 -5.46 5.09
CA PRO A 13 11.64 -5.81 4.16
C PRO A 13 11.08 -7.19 4.50
N ARG A 14 9.77 -7.26 4.77
CA ARG A 14 9.04 -8.52 4.94
C ARG A 14 9.07 -9.31 3.63
N PRO A 15 9.12 -10.65 3.66
CA PRO A 15 9.07 -11.47 2.45
C PRO A 15 7.83 -11.10 1.63
N GLY A 16 7.99 -10.88 0.32
CA GLY A 16 6.88 -10.48 -0.58
C GLY A 16 7.04 -9.20 -1.40
N HIS A 17 8.04 -8.35 -1.12
CA HIS A 17 8.18 -7.08 -1.84
C HIS A 17 9.62 -6.74 -2.20
N SER A 18 9.89 -6.43 -3.48
CA SER A 18 11.15 -5.81 -3.89
C SER A 18 11.29 -4.42 -3.25
N SER A 19 12.50 -3.99 -2.86
CA SER A 19 12.69 -2.68 -2.22
C SER A 19 12.17 -1.50 -3.05
N GLN A 20 12.15 -1.64 -4.38
CA GLN A 20 11.62 -0.62 -5.30
C GLN A 20 10.08 -0.60 -5.31
N ASP A 21 9.42 -1.76 -5.23
CA ASP A 21 7.96 -1.84 -5.17
C ASP A 21 7.41 -1.30 -3.83
N ILE A 22 8.14 -1.52 -2.73
CA ILE A 22 7.82 -0.93 -1.43
C ILE A 22 7.86 0.60 -1.52
N GLU A 23 8.94 1.17 -2.04
CA GLU A 23 9.11 2.62 -2.12
C GLU A 23 8.05 3.26 -3.03
N ALA A 24 7.78 2.67 -4.19
CA ALA A 24 6.75 3.15 -5.11
C ALA A 24 5.34 3.07 -4.50
N THR A 25 5.06 2.05 -3.68
CA THR A 25 3.79 1.90 -2.96
C THR A 25 3.67 2.92 -1.84
N LEU A 26 4.72 3.11 -1.03
CA LEU A 26 4.76 4.13 0.01
C LEU A 26 4.52 5.54 -0.56
N ASN A 27 5.12 5.85 -1.70
CA ASN A 27 4.91 7.14 -2.36
C ASN A 27 3.46 7.33 -2.85
N ARG A 28 2.77 6.25 -3.26
CA ARG A 28 1.33 6.31 -3.58
C ARG A 28 0.49 6.55 -2.33
N LEU A 29 0.76 5.81 -1.25
CA LEU A 29 0.02 5.95 0.01
C LEU A 29 0.20 7.35 0.63
N ARG A 30 1.42 7.91 0.61
CA ARG A 30 1.67 9.28 1.06
C ARG A 30 0.88 10.32 0.27
N ARG A 31 0.73 10.13 -1.05
CA ARG A 31 -0.13 11.01 -1.87
C ARG A 31 -1.60 10.86 -1.51
N ALA A 32 -2.10 9.63 -1.36
CA ALA A 32 -3.47 9.38 -0.95
C ALA A 32 -3.78 10.02 0.42
N HIS A 33 -2.83 9.96 1.36
CA HIS A 33 -2.93 10.64 2.65
C HIS A 33 -3.06 12.17 2.50
N GLY A 34 -2.26 12.79 1.64
CA GLY A 34 -2.39 14.23 1.35
C GLY A 34 -3.74 14.59 0.73
N GLN A 35 -4.26 13.74 -0.17
CA GLN A 35 -5.58 13.93 -0.76
C GLN A 35 -6.70 13.76 0.25
N LEU A 36 -6.58 12.83 1.20
CA LEU A 36 -7.53 12.66 2.30
C LEU A 36 -7.53 13.88 3.22
N GLY A 37 -6.35 14.43 3.53
CA GLY A 37 -6.25 15.70 4.26
C GLY A 37 -6.99 16.84 3.55
N ALA A 38 -6.87 16.93 2.22
CA ALA A 38 -7.65 17.90 1.46
C ALA A 38 -9.16 17.66 1.58
N VAL A 39 -9.64 16.39 1.51
CA VAL A 39 -11.06 16.06 1.71
C VAL A 39 -11.56 16.52 3.08
N ILE A 40 -10.79 16.28 4.14
CA ILE A 40 -11.13 16.74 5.50
C ILE A 40 -11.27 18.27 5.51
N SER A 41 -10.29 19.01 4.98
CA SER A 41 -10.37 20.47 4.90
C SER A 41 -11.55 20.98 4.07
N MET A 42 -11.94 20.27 3.00
CA MET A 42 -13.14 20.63 2.22
C MET A 42 -14.41 20.53 3.04
N ILE A 43 -14.53 19.51 3.90
CA ILE A 43 -15.67 19.32 4.79
C ILE A 43 -15.68 20.43 5.85
N GLU A 44 -14.55 20.71 6.47
CA GLU A 44 -14.40 21.78 7.47
C GLU A 44 -14.74 23.16 6.90
N GLN A 45 -14.45 23.39 5.62
CA GLN A 45 -14.77 24.62 4.89
C GLN A 45 -16.23 24.67 4.39
N GLY A 46 -17.03 23.63 4.61
CA GLY A 46 -18.42 23.58 4.16
C GLY A 46 -18.58 23.53 2.64
N ARG A 47 -17.64 22.91 1.91
CA ARG A 47 -17.74 22.76 0.46
C ARG A 47 -18.92 21.87 0.04
N SER A 48 -19.30 21.96 -1.22
CA SER A 48 -20.43 21.20 -1.77
C SER A 48 -20.23 19.69 -1.63
N CYS A 49 -21.32 18.97 -1.35
CA CYS A 49 -21.30 17.50 -1.27
C CYS A 49 -20.73 16.86 -2.54
N LYS A 50 -21.03 17.44 -3.72
CA LYS A 50 -20.53 16.96 -5.01
C LYS A 50 -19.00 17.02 -5.09
N ASP A 51 -18.40 18.13 -4.67
CA ASP A 51 -16.95 18.29 -4.68
C ASP A 51 -16.27 17.33 -3.69
N VAL A 52 -16.84 17.21 -2.50
CA VAL A 52 -16.35 16.31 -1.44
C VAL A 52 -16.36 14.86 -1.93
N VAL A 53 -17.49 14.39 -2.45
CA VAL A 53 -17.64 13.00 -2.95
C VAL A 53 -16.73 12.75 -4.15
N THR A 54 -16.58 13.72 -5.07
CA THR A 54 -15.69 13.59 -6.23
C THR A 54 -14.24 13.39 -5.80
N GLN A 55 -13.77 14.19 -4.85
CA GLN A 55 -12.41 14.08 -4.35
C GLN A 55 -12.23 12.80 -3.53
N LEU A 56 -13.22 12.42 -2.71
CA LEU A 56 -13.18 11.18 -1.94
C LEU A 56 -13.09 9.95 -2.86
N ALA A 57 -13.84 9.93 -3.97
CA ALA A 57 -13.74 8.89 -4.99
C ALA A 57 -12.34 8.84 -5.63
N ALA A 58 -11.68 9.99 -5.81
CA ALA A 58 -10.30 10.02 -6.29
C ALA A 58 -9.32 9.43 -5.26
N VAL A 59 -9.53 9.66 -3.95
CA VAL A 59 -8.75 9.02 -2.89
C VAL A 59 -8.95 7.51 -2.90
N SER A 60 -10.19 7.03 -2.97
CA SER A 60 -10.51 5.59 -3.02
C SER A 60 -9.77 4.92 -4.17
N ARG A 61 -9.88 5.46 -5.39
CA ARG A 61 -9.17 4.94 -6.58
C ARG A 61 -7.64 4.95 -6.44
N ALA A 62 -7.08 5.86 -5.64
CA ALA A 62 -5.64 5.88 -5.36
C ALA A 62 -5.26 4.75 -4.40
N LEU A 63 -6.10 4.47 -3.40
CA LEU A 63 -5.93 3.36 -2.45
C LEU A 63 -6.10 2.01 -3.15
N ASP A 64 -7.14 1.83 -3.96
CA ASP A 64 -7.41 0.58 -4.69
C ASP A 64 -6.20 0.20 -5.57
N ARG A 65 -5.67 1.17 -6.33
CA ARG A 65 -4.48 0.96 -7.16
C ARG A 65 -3.23 0.62 -6.34
N ALA A 66 -3.08 1.14 -5.13
CA ALA A 66 -1.99 0.77 -4.24
C ALA A 66 -2.18 -0.65 -3.71
N GLY A 67 -3.41 -1.01 -3.30
CA GLY A 67 -3.79 -2.36 -2.85
C GLY A 67 -3.53 -3.42 -3.92
N PHE A 68 -3.97 -3.19 -5.16
CA PHE A 68 -3.70 -4.10 -6.28
C PHE A 68 -2.20 -4.29 -6.54
N LYS A 69 -1.40 -3.22 -6.44
CA LYS A 69 0.06 -3.28 -6.59
C LYS A 69 0.72 -4.14 -5.50
N ILE A 70 0.25 -4.03 -4.26
CA ILE A 70 0.73 -4.84 -3.12
C ILE A 70 0.42 -6.32 -3.36
N ILE A 71 -0.83 -6.64 -3.69
CA ILE A 71 -1.25 -8.03 -3.93
C ILE A 71 -0.52 -8.61 -5.14
N ALA A 72 -0.38 -7.87 -6.24
CA ALA A 72 0.37 -8.31 -7.42
C ALA A 72 1.84 -8.59 -7.11
N SER A 73 2.48 -7.79 -6.23
CA SER A 73 3.84 -8.07 -5.74
C SER A 73 3.88 -9.36 -4.91
N GLY A 74 2.90 -9.57 -4.04
CA GLY A 74 2.76 -10.81 -3.27
C GLY A 74 2.59 -12.05 -4.17
N LEU A 75 1.73 -11.97 -5.19
CA LEU A 75 1.56 -13.03 -6.20
C LEU A 75 2.87 -13.36 -6.89
N ARG A 76 3.56 -12.32 -7.39
CA ARG A 76 4.84 -12.46 -8.09
C ARG A 76 5.86 -13.20 -7.22
N HIS A 77 5.95 -12.84 -5.95
CA HIS A 77 6.87 -13.48 -5.01
C HIS A 77 6.52 -14.95 -4.72
N CYS A 78 5.24 -15.28 -4.60
CA CYS A 78 4.79 -16.66 -4.40
C CYS A 78 5.09 -17.53 -5.64
N LEU A 79 4.94 -16.99 -6.84
CA LEU A 79 5.25 -17.70 -8.10
C LEU A 79 6.75 -17.83 -8.36
N ASP A 80 7.54 -16.80 -8.02
CA ASP A 80 8.99 -16.78 -8.21
C ASP A 80 9.76 -17.54 -7.12
N THR A 81 9.06 -18.06 -6.08
CA THR A 81 9.63 -18.91 -5.02
C THR A 81 9.01 -20.31 -5.10
N PRO A 82 9.50 -21.21 -5.98
CA PRO A 82 9.07 -22.61 -5.99
C PRO A 82 9.42 -23.26 -4.65
N GLY A 83 8.51 -24.08 -4.12
CA GLY A 83 8.54 -24.64 -2.76
C GLY A 83 9.65 -25.65 -2.45
N ASP A 84 10.91 -25.30 -2.68
CA ASP A 84 12.09 -26.14 -2.38
C ASP A 84 12.82 -25.73 -1.09
N ASN A 85 12.32 -24.74 -0.34
CA ASN A 85 12.82 -24.46 1.01
C ASN A 85 12.02 -25.28 2.02
N ALA A 86 12.47 -26.52 2.24
CA ALA A 86 11.98 -27.40 3.31
C ALA A 86 12.15 -26.72 4.68
N GLY A 87 11.14 -25.94 5.11
CA GLY A 87 11.10 -25.35 6.45
C GLY A 87 10.47 -23.97 6.58
N GLU A 88 10.27 -23.21 5.50
CA GLU A 88 9.59 -21.90 5.59
C GLU A 88 8.16 -21.98 5.05
N PRO A 89 7.15 -21.45 5.78
CA PRO A 89 5.78 -21.40 5.28
C PRO A 89 5.74 -20.56 4.01
N ALA A 90 5.01 -21.05 3.00
CA ALA A 90 4.79 -20.32 1.76
C ALA A 90 4.32 -18.88 2.07
N PRO A 91 4.86 -17.86 1.39
CA PRO A 91 4.74 -16.48 1.82
C PRO A 91 3.30 -15.97 1.91
N LEU A 92 2.34 -16.55 1.17
CA LEU A 92 0.88 -16.43 1.30
C LEU A 92 0.21 -17.54 0.42
N THR A 93 -0.95 -18.10 0.79
CA THR A 93 -1.68 -19.08 -0.07
C THR A 93 -2.55 -18.41 -1.13
N ILE A 94 -2.94 -19.15 -2.18
CA ILE A 94 -3.82 -18.63 -3.24
C ILE A 94 -5.15 -18.13 -2.65
N GLU A 95 -5.71 -18.86 -1.68
CA GLU A 95 -6.96 -18.49 -0.99
C GLU A 95 -6.81 -17.20 -0.18
N GLU A 96 -5.66 -16.99 0.47
CA GLU A 96 -5.38 -15.74 1.20
C GLU A 96 -5.30 -14.55 0.25
N LEU A 97 -4.73 -14.75 -0.94
CA LEU A 97 -4.67 -13.72 -1.96
C LEU A 97 -6.02 -13.43 -2.61
N GLU A 98 -6.81 -14.46 -2.87
CA GLU A 98 -8.19 -14.31 -3.35
C GLU A 98 -9.02 -13.49 -2.34
N LYS A 99 -8.90 -13.80 -1.04
CA LYS A 99 -9.58 -13.05 0.02
C LYS A 99 -9.13 -11.59 0.08
N LEU A 100 -7.83 -11.33 -0.05
CA LEU A 100 -7.30 -9.96 -0.09
C LEU A 100 -7.81 -9.20 -1.32
N PHE A 101 -7.88 -9.86 -2.48
CA PHE A 101 -8.39 -9.27 -3.71
C PHE A 101 -9.89 -8.93 -3.62
N LEU A 102 -10.70 -9.85 -3.10
CA LEU A 102 -12.14 -9.65 -2.89
C LEU A 102 -12.44 -8.56 -1.86
N SER A 103 -11.54 -8.29 -0.91
CA SER A 103 -11.69 -7.19 0.06
C SER A 103 -11.49 -5.80 -0.54
N LEU A 104 -10.97 -5.70 -1.76
CA LEU A 104 -10.74 -4.45 -2.50
C LEU A 104 -11.80 -4.19 -3.58
N ALA A 105 -12.76 -5.11 -3.79
CA ALA A 105 -13.78 -5.07 -4.83
C ALA A 105 -15.12 -4.48 -4.34
#